data_AF-A0A356PWX7-F1
#
_entry.id   AF-A0A356PWX7-F1
#
_cell.length_a   1.000
_cell.length_b   1.000
_cell.length_c   1.000
_cell.angle_alpha   90.00
_cell.angle_beta   90.00
_cell.angle_gamma   90.00
#
_symmetry.space_group_name_H-M   'P 1'
#
loop_
_entity.id
_entity.type
_entity.pdbx_description
1 polymer ?
#
loop_
_entity_poly.entity_id
_entity_poly.type
_entity_poly.pdbx_seq_one_letter_code
_entity_poly.pdbx_strand_id
1 'polypeptide(L)'
;CGRGQGIVVVPFILSGAMGPVSTAASITQAMSEALMVCAFSQLVRKGAPFVLGNFLSSMSLKSGAPTFGMPEPVVSNYVIGQLARRAGLPLRCGGSLTASKIEDAQAAYE
;
A
#
# COMPACT_ATOMS: atom_id res chain seq x y z
N CYS A 1 -3.98 -5.22 -18.72
CA CYS A 1 -3.28 -4.40 -19.75
C CYS A 1 -3.68 -4.74 -21.19
N GLY A 2 -3.16 -5.80 -21.83
CA GLY A 2 -3.37 -6.03 -23.28
C GLY A 2 -4.82 -6.26 -23.73
N ARG A 3 -5.66 -6.85 -22.86
CA ARG A 3 -7.08 -7.14 -23.13
C ARG A 3 -8.04 -6.09 -22.57
N GLY A 4 -7.54 -4.91 -22.20
CA GLY A 4 -8.34 -3.82 -21.64
C GLY A 4 -8.90 -4.01 -20.23
N GLN A 5 -8.57 -5.11 -19.55
CA GLN A 5 -8.88 -5.31 -18.14
C GLN A 5 -8.01 -4.42 -17.25
N GLY A 6 -8.64 -3.85 -16.21
CA GLY A 6 -7.97 -3.05 -15.20
C GLY A 6 -7.11 -3.91 -14.27
N ILE A 7 -6.00 -3.33 -13.82
CA ILE A 7 -5.12 -3.95 -12.84
C ILE A 7 -5.03 -3.07 -11.59
N VAL A 8 -4.92 -3.72 -10.43
CA VAL A 8 -4.64 -3.06 -9.16
C VAL A 8 -3.24 -3.50 -8.75
N VAL A 9 -2.28 -2.57 -8.80
CA VAL A 9 -0.89 -2.88 -8.44
C VAL A 9 -0.65 -2.46 -7.02
N VAL A 10 -0.41 -3.44 -6.16
CA VAL A 10 -0.32 -3.26 -4.72
C VAL A 10 1.09 -3.59 -4.25
N PRO A 11 1.97 -2.58 -4.04
CA PRO A 11 3.16 -2.76 -3.23
C PRO A 11 2.76 -3.36 -1.88
N PHE A 12 3.44 -4.43 -1.49
CA PHE A 12 3.19 -5.17 -0.25
C PHE A 12 4.39 -4.99 0.67
N ILE A 13 4.32 -3.98 1.55
CA ILE A 13 5.43 -3.55 2.37
C ILE A 13 5.09 -3.71 3.85
N LEU A 14 5.93 -4.49 4.54
CA LEU A 14 6.02 -4.48 5.99
C LEU A 14 7.26 -3.65 6.35
N SER A 15 7.06 -2.44 6.86
CA SER A 15 8.14 -1.53 7.23
C SER A 15 9.03 -2.19 8.29
N GLY A 16 10.33 -2.28 7.99
CA GLY A 16 11.31 -3.00 8.81
C GLY A 16 11.62 -4.43 8.34
N ALA A 17 10.85 -4.99 7.40
CA ALA A 17 11.10 -6.31 6.80
C ALA A 17 11.24 -6.24 5.28
N MET A 18 10.17 -5.87 4.56
CA MET A 18 10.15 -5.78 3.09
C MET A 18 10.51 -4.38 2.57
N GLY A 19 10.62 -3.42 3.48
CA GLY A 19 11.02 -2.05 3.19
C GLY A 19 11.65 -1.39 4.41
N PRO A 20 12.14 -0.16 4.25
CA PRO A 20 12.79 0.59 5.32
C PRO A 20 11.89 0.76 6.55
N VAL A 21 12.47 0.83 7.75
CA VAL A 21 11.72 1.15 8.97
C VAL A 21 11.16 2.58 8.96
N SER A 22 11.77 3.48 8.18
CA SER A 22 11.30 4.86 8.02
C SER A 22 10.03 4.92 7.16
N THR A 23 8.99 5.56 7.70
CA THR A 23 7.70 5.78 7.03
C THR A 23 7.87 6.48 5.67
N ALA A 24 8.63 7.57 5.62
CA ALA A 24 8.84 8.32 4.38
C ALA A 24 9.57 7.49 3.31
N ALA A 25 10.53 6.67 3.74
CA ALA A 25 11.26 5.80 2.83
C ALA A 25 10.38 4.63 2.33
N SER A 26 9.55 4.04 3.20
CA SER A 26 8.56 3.03 2.80
C SER A 26 7.52 3.59 1.81
N ILE A 27 7.02 4.81 2.03
CA ILE A 27 6.11 5.49 1.08
C ILE A 27 6.80 5.71 -0.26
N THR A 28 8.05 6.17 -0.25
CA THR A 28 8.84 6.38 -1.46
C THR A 28 9.03 5.09 -2.24
N GLN A 29 9.36 3.99 -1.54
CA GLN A 29 9.47 2.67 -2.15
C GLN A 29 8.14 2.22 -2.76
N ALA A 30 7.04 2.26 -2.00
CA ALA A 30 5.71 1.86 -2.48
C ALA A 30 5.29 2.64 -3.74
N MET A 31 5.44 3.97 -3.71
CA MET A 31 5.12 4.81 -4.86
C MET A 31 5.99 4.49 -6.07
N SER A 32 7.27 4.22 -5.87
CA SER A 32 8.20 3.86 -6.95
C SER A 32 7.82 2.53 -7.60
N GLU A 33 7.54 1.50 -6.79
CA GLU A 33 7.10 0.19 -7.27
C GLU A 33 5.81 0.31 -8.10
N ALA A 34 4.80 1.01 -7.58
CA ALA A 34 3.52 1.19 -8.27
C ALA A 34 3.64 1.99 -9.56
N LEU A 35 4.40 3.10 -9.56
CA LEU A 35 4.55 3.96 -10.74
C LEU A 35 5.38 3.29 -11.84
N MET A 36 6.36 2.46 -11.48
CA MET A 36 7.11 1.65 -12.45
C MET A 36 6.17 0.69 -13.21
N VAL A 37 5.28 -0.01 -12.50
CA VAL A 37 4.31 -0.89 -13.16
C VAL A 37 3.24 -0.09 -13.91
N CYS A 38 2.86 1.09 -13.42
CA CYS A 38 1.97 2.00 -14.14
C CYS A 38 2.57 2.37 -15.50
N ALA A 39 3.82 2.83 -15.53
CA ALA A 39 4.52 3.16 -16.77
C ALA A 39 4.59 1.93 -17.69
N PHE A 40 4.99 0.77 -17.17
CA PHE A 40 5.01 -0.47 -17.93
C PHE A 40 3.65 -0.84 -18.53
N SER A 41 2.55 -0.68 -17.78
CA SER A 41 1.20 -0.97 -18.26
C SER A 41 0.83 -0.12 -19.49
N GLN A 42 1.29 1.13 -19.54
CA GLN A 42 1.05 2.04 -20.66
C GLN A 42 1.93 1.72 -21.87
N LEU A 43 3.12 1.14 -21.66
CA LEU A 43 3.95 0.60 -22.76
C LEU A 43 3.29 -0.63 -23.40
N VAL A 44 2.66 -1.49 -22.61
CA VAL A 44 1.94 -2.67 -23.11
C VAL A 44 0.70 -2.28 -23.92
N ARG A 45 -0.07 -1.31 -23.41
CA ARG A 45 -1.25 -0.76 -24.11
C ARG A 45 -1.53 0.64 -23.58
N LYS A 46 -1.37 1.64 -24.44
CA LYS A 46 -1.74 3.04 -24.12
C LYS A 46 -3.20 3.10 -23.68
N GLY A 47 -3.45 3.74 -22.53
CA GLY A 47 -4.79 3.84 -21.93
C GLY A 47 -5.23 2.56 -21.21
N ALA A 48 -4.32 1.64 -20.88
CA ALA A 48 -4.64 0.49 -20.03
C ALA A 48 -5.17 0.99 -18.67
N PRO A 49 -6.33 0.49 -18.17
CA PRO A 49 -6.83 0.92 -16.87
C PRO A 49 -5.91 0.45 -15.75
N PHE A 50 -5.64 1.35 -14.80
CA PHE A 50 -4.70 1.15 -13.71
C PHE A 50 -5.25 1.74 -12.42
N VAL A 51 -5.11 1.01 -11.32
CA VAL A 51 -5.40 1.47 -9.96
C VAL A 51 -4.11 1.36 -9.16
N LEU A 52 -3.69 2.48 -8.57
CA LEU A 52 -2.60 2.49 -7.61
C LEU A 52 -3.10 1.78 -6.35
N GLY A 53 -2.47 0.67 -6.00
CA GLY A 53 -2.69 -0.02 -4.75
C GLY A 53 -1.65 0.39 -3.72
N ASN A 54 -1.97 0.20 -2.45
CA ASN A 54 -1.00 0.25 -1.36
C ASN A 54 -1.40 -0.72 -0.25
N PHE A 55 -0.48 -1.62 0.12
CA PHE A 55 -0.51 -2.35 1.37
C PHE A 55 0.79 -2.06 2.10
N LEU A 56 0.75 -1.05 2.98
CA LEU A 56 1.86 -0.70 3.85
C LEU A 56 1.41 -0.94 5.28
N SER A 57 2.10 -1.86 5.96
CA SER A 57 1.92 -2.13 7.38
C SER A 57 3.26 -2.07 8.11
N SER A 58 3.22 -2.16 9.43
CA SER A 58 4.42 -2.27 10.26
C SER A 58 4.61 -3.69 10.78
N MET A 59 5.72 -3.91 11.48
CA MET A 59 5.96 -5.15 12.22
C MET A 59 6.33 -4.83 13.67
N SER A 60 6.04 -5.77 14.57
CA SER A 60 6.56 -5.74 15.93
C SER A 60 8.06 -5.99 15.92
N LEU A 61 8.87 -5.06 16.43
CA LEU A 61 10.31 -5.28 16.58
C LEU A 61 10.66 -6.35 17.62
N LYS A 62 9.70 -6.73 18.48
CA LYS A 62 9.89 -7.77 19.49
C LYS A 62 9.69 -9.17 18.91
N SER A 63 8.62 -9.38 18.13
CA SER A 63 8.25 -10.71 17.62
C SER A 63 8.47 -10.89 16.12
N GLY A 64 8.72 -9.83 15.37
CA GLY A 64 8.74 -9.83 13.91
C GLY A 64 7.37 -9.98 13.26
N ALA A 65 6.29 -10.09 14.04
CA ALA A 65 4.94 -10.29 13.51
C ALA A 65 4.39 -9.01 12.85
N PRO A 66 3.57 -9.12 11.78
CA PRO A 66 2.84 -7.97 11.23
C PRO A 66 1.95 -7.30 12.29
N THR A 67 1.89 -5.98 12.25
CA THR A 67 1.05 -5.16 13.13
C THR A 67 0.14 -4.25 12.32
N PHE A 68 -1.07 -3.99 12.85
CA PHE A 68 -2.08 -3.10 12.28
C PHE A 68 -2.54 -2.09 13.34
N GLY A 69 -3.38 -1.12 12.96
CA GLY A 69 -3.79 -0.01 13.84
C GLY A 69 -2.67 0.97 14.26
N MET A 70 -1.45 0.76 13.77
CA MET A 70 -0.29 1.59 14.13
C MET A 70 -0.32 2.93 13.39
N PRO A 71 0.24 4.02 13.97
CA PRO A 71 0.21 5.34 13.37
C PRO A 71 0.97 5.43 12.04
N GLU A 72 2.06 4.68 11.88
CA GLU A 72 2.92 4.77 10.68
C GLU A 72 2.21 4.27 9.41
N PRO A 73 1.56 3.08 9.39
CA PRO A 73 0.69 2.65 8.30
C PRO A 73 -0.47 3.62 8.01
N VAL A 74 -1.13 4.12 9.06
CA VAL A 74 -2.28 5.04 8.91
C VAL A 74 -1.87 6.35 8.23
N VAL A 75 -0.79 6.98 8.71
CA VAL A 75 -0.23 8.19 8.08
C VAL A 75 0.22 7.91 6.65
N SER A 76 0.84 6.75 6.41
CA SER A 76 1.27 6.36 5.05
C SER A 76 0.11 6.30 4.06
N ASN A 77 -1.04 5.75 4.48
CA ASN A 77 -2.23 5.72 3.63
C ASN A 77 -2.75 7.13 3.30
N TYR A 78 -2.71 8.07 4.24
CA TYR A 78 -3.09 9.46 3.97
C TYR A 78 -2.14 10.14 2.97
N VAL A 79 -0.83 9.97 3.14
CA VAL A 79 0.18 10.54 2.24
C VAL A 79 0.04 9.93 0.84
N ILE A 80 -0.06 8.61 0.73
CA ILE A 80 -0.28 7.93 -0.55
C ILE A 80 -1.60 8.36 -1.18
N GLY A 81 -2.64 8.62 -0.38
CA GLY A 81 -3.88 9.28 -0.81
C GLY A 81 -3.63 10.57 -1.58
N GLN A 82 -2.81 11.45 -1.02
CA GLN A 82 -2.45 12.71 -1.67
C GLN A 82 -1.59 12.51 -2.91
N LEU A 83 -0.62 11.59 -2.86
CA LEU A 83 0.28 11.30 -3.97
C LEU A 83 -0.44 10.63 -5.16
N ALA A 84 -1.39 9.72 -4.91
CA ALA A 84 -2.21 9.11 -5.94
C ALA A 84 -3.06 10.15 -6.67
N ARG A 85 -3.68 11.09 -5.93
CA ARG A 85 -4.40 12.23 -6.53
C ARG A 85 -3.48 13.12 -7.37
N ARG A 86 -2.26 13.42 -6.87
CA ARG A 86 -1.26 14.19 -7.62
C ARG A 86 -0.81 13.47 -8.90
N ALA A 87 -0.74 12.15 -8.88
CA ALA A 87 -0.43 11.33 -10.05
C ALA A 87 -1.63 11.13 -11.01
N GLY A 88 -2.83 11.57 -10.63
CA GLY A 88 -4.05 11.39 -11.41
C GLY A 88 -4.55 9.94 -11.47
N LEU A 89 -4.22 9.12 -10.46
CA LEU A 89 -4.55 7.69 -10.42
C LEU A 89 -5.63 7.39 -9.36
N PRO A 90 -6.58 6.48 -9.65
CA PRO A 90 -7.44 5.89 -8.62
C PRO A 90 -6.60 5.15 -7.57
N LEU A 91 -7.06 5.14 -6.32
CA LEU A 91 -6.35 4.52 -5.19
C LEU A 91 -7.18 3.39 -4.56
N ARG A 92 -6.50 2.28 -4.27
CA ARG A 92 -6.93 1.22 -3.34
C ARG A 92 -5.94 1.12 -2.18
N CYS A 93 -6.37 1.42 -0.96
CA CYS A 93 -5.56 1.26 0.26
C CYS A 93 -6.44 1.11 1.51
N GLY A 94 -5.85 0.63 2.61
CA GLY A 94 -6.56 0.48 3.89
C GLY A 94 -7.59 -0.66 3.89
N GLY A 95 -8.59 -0.53 4.76
CA GLY A 95 -9.62 -1.53 5.07
C GLY A 95 -9.76 -1.70 6.58
N SER A 96 -10.57 -2.67 7.01
CA SER A 96 -10.63 -3.13 8.41
C SER A 96 -9.54 -4.18 8.62
N LEU A 97 -8.33 -3.73 8.93
CA LEU A 97 -7.14 -4.57 9.01
C LEU A 97 -6.75 -4.78 10.47
N THR A 98 -6.72 -6.02 10.92
CA THR A 98 -6.36 -6.36 12.30
C THR A 98 -5.43 -7.57 12.38
N ALA A 99 -4.59 -7.58 13.40
CA ALA A 99 -3.79 -8.72 13.83
C ALA A 99 -4.47 -9.52 14.94
N SER A 100 -5.66 -9.12 15.42
CA SER A 100 -6.42 -9.91 16.39
C SER A 100 -6.82 -11.25 15.79
N LYS A 101 -6.98 -12.25 16.66
CA LYS A 101 -7.31 -13.62 16.29
C LYS A 101 -8.79 -13.92 16.55
N ILE A 102 -9.49 -12.97 17.16
CA ILE A 102 -10.89 -13.02 17.55
C ILE A 102 -11.50 -11.63 17.34
N GLU A 103 -12.82 -11.57 17.31
CA GLU A 103 -13.64 -10.37 17.15
C GLU A 103 -13.74 -9.52 18.43
N ASP A 104 -12.60 -9.16 19.00
CA ASP A 104 -12.50 -8.40 20.25
C ASP A 104 -12.26 -6.89 20.02
N ALA A 105 -12.01 -6.17 21.12
CA ALA A 105 -11.68 -4.76 21.05
C ALA A 105 -10.39 -4.49 20.26
N GLN A 106 -9.46 -5.46 20.19
CA GLN A 106 -8.28 -5.33 19.33
C GLN A 106 -8.68 -5.32 17.85
N ALA A 107 -9.55 -6.25 17.44
CA ALA A 107 -10.09 -6.25 16.08
C ALA A 107 -10.85 -4.98 15.72
N ALA A 108 -11.53 -4.36 16.70
CA ALA A 108 -12.31 -3.15 16.48
C ALA A 108 -11.47 -1.87 16.43
N TYR A 109 -10.35 -1.79 17.17
CA TYR A 109 -9.52 -0.57 17.18
C TYR A 109 -8.56 -0.50 15.99
N GLU A 110 -8.09 -1.64 15.49
CA GLU A 110 -7.11 -1.73 14.39
C GLU A 110 -7.74 -1.50 13.00
#